data_AF-A0A1E1WAU5-F1
#
_entry.id   AF-A0A1E1WAU5-F1
#
_cell.length_a   1.000
_cell.length_b   1.000
_cell.length_c   1.000
_cell.angle_alpha   90.00
_cell.angle_beta   90.00
_cell.angle_gamma   90.00
#
_symmetry.space_group_name_H-M   'P 1'
#
loop_
_entity.id
_entity.type
_entity.pdbx_description
1 polymer ?
#
loop_
_entity_poly.entity_id
_entity_poly.type
_entity_poly.pdbx_seq_one_letter_code
_entity_poly.pdbx_strand_id
1 'polypeptide(L)'
;LVADTEKSLPSNNSIISVFRVFVDACDRLWVMDSGLADILGSPNQVAGPSLVIFDLNTDQLVHRYFFKVDDMKEDSFFANVVVDVDKDTCDNAFAYIPDLGGYGVVVYSLKKDDSWRVSHHYFHFDPLAGQYDVGGIKFQ
;
A
#
# COMPACT_ATOMS: atom_id res chain seq x y z
N LEU A 1 3.52 -3.01 20.02
CA LEU A 1 2.14 -2.88 19.53
C LEU A 1 1.82 -1.40 19.51
N VAL A 2 1.27 -0.88 18.40
CA VAL A 2 0.82 0.52 18.28
C VAL A 2 -0.65 0.55 18.72
N ALA A 3 -1.04 1.50 19.57
CA ALA A 3 -2.44 1.60 20.01
C ALA A 3 -3.30 2.25 18.93
N ASP A 4 -4.56 1.85 18.82
CA ASP A 4 -5.49 2.40 17.81
C ASP A 4 -5.74 3.90 17.98
N THR A 5 -5.49 4.44 19.18
CA THR A 5 -5.65 5.87 19.51
C THR A 5 -4.42 6.73 19.20
N GLU A 6 -3.31 6.12 18.75
CA GLU A 6 -2.07 6.84 18.45
C GLU A 6 -2.27 7.92 17.39
N LYS A 7 -1.46 8.98 17.48
CA LYS A 7 -1.56 10.14 16.57
C LYS A 7 -0.38 10.28 15.62
N SER A 8 0.65 9.46 15.79
CA SER A 8 1.81 9.39 14.91
C SER A 8 2.48 8.04 15.04
N LEU A 9 3.32 7.68 14.07
CA LEU A 9 4.14 6.47 14.15
C LEU A 9 5.11 6.55 15.33
N PRO A 10 5.14 5.53 16.22
CA PRO A 10 6.10 5.49 17.33
C PRO A 10 7.56 5.36 16.86
N SER A 11 7.78 4.69 15.71
CA SER A 11 9.09 4.55 15.08
C SER A 11 8.93 4.32 13.58
N ASN A 12 10.01 4.51 12.81
CA ASN A 12 9.98 4.27 11.36
C ASN A 12 9.70 2.79 11.00
N ASN A 13 9.99 1.86 11.92
CA ASN A 13 9.76 0.43 11.75
C ASN A 13 8.35 0.01 12.24
N SER A 14 7.58 0.93 12.81
CA SER A 14 6.23 0.63 13.30
C SER A 14 5.27 0.44 12.13
N ILE A 15 4.53 -0.66 12.13
CA ILE A 15 3.51 -0.97 11.13
C ILE A 15 2.14 -0.77 11.78
N ILE A 16 1.23 -0.06 11.09
CA ILE A 16 -0.13 0.17 11.59
C ILE A 16 -1.08 -0.90 11.08
N SER A 17 -1.27 -0.98 9.76
CA SER A 17 -2.33 -1.81 9.18
C SER A 17 -1.97 -2.23 7.75
N VAL A 18 -1.73 -3.54 7.59
CA VAL A 18 -1.25 -4.17 6.36
C VAL A 18 -2.27 -5.17 5.85
N PHE A 19 -2.64 -5.03 4.59
CA PHE A 19 -3.56 -5.95 3.91
C PHE A 19 -2.83 -6.97 3.04
N ARG A 20 -1.74 -6.55 2.38
CA ARG A 20 -0.95 -7.39 1.48
C ARG A 20 0.54 -7.04 1.58
N VAL A 21 1.35 -8.05 1.32
CA VAL A 21 2.80 -7.97 1.25
C VAL A 21 3.29 -8.66 -0.02
N PHE A 22 4.49 -8.34 -0.45
CA PHE A 22 5.14 -8.96 -1.60
C PHE A 22 6.60 -9.28 -1.27
N VAL A 23 7.07 -10.48 -1.58
CA VAL A 23 8.50 -10.84 -1.51
C VAL A 23 9.06 -10.81 -2.91
N ASP A 24 10.10 -10.01 -3.11
CA ASP A 24 10.71 -9.84 -4.43
C ASP A 24 11.87 -10.81 -4.69
N ALA A 25 12.45 -10.76 -5.89
CA ALA A 25 13.54 -11.64 -6.31
C ALA A 25 14.89 -11.34 -5.62
N CYS A 26 14.94 -10.32 -4.76
CA CYS A 26 16.13 -9.83 -4.06
C CYS A 26 16.03 -10.07 -2.54
N ASP A 27 15.15 -10.97 -2.11
CA ASP A 27 14.88 -11.30 -0.71
C ASP A 27 14.46 -10.08 0.12
N ARG A 28 13.65 -9.18 -0.47
CA ARG A 28 13.06 -8.04 0.25
C ARG A 28 11.56 -8.24 0.44
N LEU A 29 11.09 -7.96 1.65
CA LEU A 29 9.67 -7.91 1.99
C LEU A 29 9.15 -6.49 1.80
N TRP A 30 8.26 -6.32 0.83
CA TRP A 30 7.55 -5.08 0.57
C TRP A 30 6.18 -5.11 1.23
N VAL A 31 5.91 -4.11 2.06
CA VAL A 31 4.74 -4.03 2.92
C VAL A 31 3.98 -2.75 2.58
N MET A 32 2.74 -2.90 2.14
CA MET A 32 1.84 -1.76 1.96
C MET A 32 1.12 -1.49 3.29
N ASP A 33 1.60 -0.50 4.03
CA ASP A 33 1.01 -0.04 5.29
C ASP A 33 0.06 1.13 5.01
N SER A 34 -1.23 0.92 5.25
CA SER A 34 -2.27 1.95 5.05
C SER A 34 -2.18 3.09 6.06
N GLY A 35 -1.52 2.89 7.21
CA GLY A 35 -1.48 3.86 8.29
C GLY A 35 -2.82 4.08 9.02
N LEU A 36 -3.86 3.32 8.66
CA LEU A 36 -5.22 3.46 9.16
C LEU A 36 -5.54 2.38 10.21
N ALA A 37 -5.73 2.79 11.45
CA ALA A 37 -6.15 1.92 12.55
C ALA A 37 -7.68 1.82 12.66
N ASP A 38 -8.16 0.72 13.26
CA ASP A 38 -9.57 0.44 13.54
C ASP A 38 -10.55 0.68 12.36
N ILE A 39 -10.20 0.18 11.19
CA ILE A 39 -10.93 0.43 9.92
C ILE A 39 -12.41 0.02 9.96
N LEU A 40 -12.77 -0.99 10.77
CA LEU A 40 -14.16 -1.47 10.89
C LEU A 40 -14.93 -0.82 12.05
N GLY A 41 -14.25 -0.07 12.92
CA GLY A 41 -14.82 0.55 14.12
C GLY A 41 -14.85 2.08 14.00
N SER A 42 -13.90 2.73 14.66
CA SER A 42 -13.67 4.18 14.63
C SER A 42 -12.36 4.49 13.91
N PRO A 43 -12.36 4.60 12.57
CA PRO A 43 -11.12 4.74 11.79
C PRO A 43 -10.26 5.91 12.27
N ASN A 44 -8.97 5.65 12.51
CA ASN A 44 -7.99 6.65 12.93
C ASN A 44 -6.75 6.59 12.03
N GLN A 45 -6.54 7.64 11.23
CA GLN A 45 -5.35 7.75 10.38
C GLN A 45 -4.15 8.15 11.24
N VAL A 46 -3.33 7.18 11.63
CA VAL A 46 -2.14 7.36 12.47
C VAL A 46 -0.97 7.93 11.67
N ALA A 47 -0.86 7.55 10.40
CA ALA A 47 0.21 7.95 9.49
C ALA A 47 -0.30 7.97 8.05
N GLY A 48 0.36 8.68 7.13
CA GLY A 48 0.06 8.54 5.70
C GLY A 48 0.35 7.11 5.20
N PRO A 49 -0.31 6.65 4.12
CA PRO A 49 -0.02 5.36 3.54
C PRO A 49 1.44 5.30 3.09
N SER A 50 2.08 4.16 3.31
CA SER A 50 3.51 4.01 3.04
C SER A 50 3.87 2.63 2.53
N LEU A 51 4.90 2.61 1.67
CA LEU A 51 5.55 1.41 1.22
C LEU A 51 6.80 1.18 2.08
N VAL A 52 6.82 0.07 2.80
CA VAL A 52 7.87 -0.28 3.76
C VAL A 52 8.62 -1.50 3.23
N ILE A 53 9.96 -1.43 3.19
CA ILE A 53 10.82 -2.46 2.63
C ILE A 53 11.73 -2.99 3.73
N PHE A 54 11.66 -4.30 3.98
CA PHE A 54 12.55 -5.00 4.90
C PHE A 54 13.45 -5.96 4.13
N ASP A 55 14.68 -6.13 4.59
CA ASP A 55 15.59 -7.18 4.12
C ASP A 55 15.29 -8.46 4.91
N LEU A 56 14.94 -9.55 4.21
CA LEU A 56 14.60 -10.83 4.83
C LEU A 56 15.82 -11.59 5.38
N ASN A 57 17.03 -11.22 4.99
CA ASN A 57 18.25 -11.85 5.50
C ASN A 57 18.70 -11.25 6.83
N THR A 58 18.36 -9.97 7.06
CA THR A 58 18.82 -9.20 8.24
C THR A 58 17.69 -8.77 9.16
N ASP A 59 16.43 -8.98 8.76
CA ASP A 59 15.22 -8.52 9.43
C ASP A 59 15.21 -7.00 9.70
N GLN A 60 15.97 -6.23 8.92
CA GLN A 60 16.10 -4.78 9.09
C GLN A 60 15.24 -4.01 8.11
N LEU A 61 14.76 -2.85 8.58
CA LEU A 61 14.15 -1.86 7.70
C LEU A 61 15.21 -1.33 6.72
N VAL A 62 14.95 -1.47 5.43
CA VAL A 62 15.77 -0.91 4.35
C VAL A 62 15.27 0.48 3.99
N HIS A 63 13.95 0.62 3.80
CA HIS A 63 13.37 1.88 3.35
C HIS A 63 11.90 2.02 3.77
N ARG A 64 11.45 3.27 3.95
CA ARG A 64 10.03 3.61 4.02
C ARG A 64 9.78 4.81 3.13
N TYR A 65 8.84 4.66 2.20
CA TYR A 65 8.36 5.74 1.35
C TYR A 65 6.92 6.08 1.72
N PHE A 66 6.65 7.34 2.06
CA PHE A 66 5.28 7.86 2.21
C PHE A 66 4.80 8.39 0.87
N PHE A 67 3.61 7.98 0.45
CA PHE A 67 3.05 8.45 -0.81
C PHE A 67 2.74 9.94 -0.77
N LYS A 68 3.02 10.63 -1.87
CA LYS A 68 2.76 12.07 -2.00
C LYS A 68 1.25 12.29 -2.09
N VAL A 69 0.79 13.38 -1.49
CA VAL A 69 -0.61 13.81 -1.57
C VAL A 69 -1.05 13.98 -3.03
N ASP A 70 -0.14 14.44 -3.91
CA ASP A 70 -0.42 14.66 -5.34
C ASP A 70 -0.76 13.37 -6.11
N ASP A 71 -0.36 12.20 -5.60
CA ASP A 71 -0.65 10.90 -6.21
C ASP A 71 -1.93 10.26 -5.66
N MET A 72 -2.52 10.90 -4.64
CA MET A 72 -3.70 10.45 -3.92
C MET A 72 -4.95 11.24 -4.32
N LYS A 73 -6.11 10.62 -4.08
CA LYS A 73 -7.44 11.21 -4.09
C LYS A 73 -7.97 11.22 -2.67
N GLU A 74 -9.05 11.97 -2.46
CA GLU A 74 -9.73 12.06 -1.15
C GLU A 74 -10.11 10.67 -0.63
N ASP A 75 -10.66 9.82 -1.50
CA ASP A 75 -11.06 8.46 -1.18
C ASP A 75 -9.95 7.42 -1.39
N SER A 76 -8.68 7.82 -1.56
CA SER A 76 -7.62 6.86 -1.86
C SER A 76 -7.45 5.82 -0.75
N PHE A 77 -7.39 4.54 -1.15
CA PHE A 77 -7.20 3.44 -0.22
C PHE A 77 -6.23 2.41 -0.79
N PHE A 78 -5.00 2.42 -0.27
CA PHE A 78 -3.90 1.56 -0.73
C PHE A 78 -3.80 0.32 0.15
N ALA A 79 -4.21 -0.82 -0.39
CA ALA A 79 -4.26 -2.10 0.35
C ALA A 79 -3.45 -3.22 -0.32
N ASN A 80 -2.88 -2.97 -1.49
CA ASN A 80 -2.16 -3.99 -2.25
C ASN A 80 -0.86 -3.43 -2.85
N VAL A 81 0.07 -4.33 -3.12
CA VAL A 81 1.32 -4.02 -3.81
C VAL A 81 1.74 -5.21 -4.65
N VAL A 82 2.19 -4.92 -5.87
CA VAL A 82 2.92 -5.87 -6.73
C VAL A 82 4.23 -5.22 -7.10
N VAL A 83 5.34 -5.97 -7.07
CA VAL A 83 6.68 -5.45 -7.35
C VAL A 83 7.24 -6.10 -8.60
N ASP A 84 7.78 -5.28 -9.50
CA ASP A 84 8.55 -5.70 -10.66
C ASP A 84 10.03 -5.35 -10.44
N VAL A 85 10.87 -6.36 -10.43
CA VAL A 85 12.31 -6.23 -10.24
C VAL A 85 13.04 -7.42 -10.85
N ASP A 86 14.15 -7.13 -11.53
CA ASP A 86 15.10 -8.14 -11.95
C ASP A 86 16.11 -8.39 -10.82
N LYS A 87 16.41 -9.67 -10.55
CA LYS A 87 17.41 -10.09 -9.55
C LYS A 87 18.80 -9.47 -9.76
N ASP A 88 19.13 -9.10 -11.00
CA ASP A 88 20.42 -8.51 -11.34
C ASP A 88 20.41 -6.97 -11.20
N THR A 89 19.25 -6.33 -10.97
CA THR A 89 19.10 -4.87 -10.79
C THR A 89 18.12 -4.52 -9.67
N CYS A 90 18.37 -5.04 -8.47
CA CYS A 90 17.49 -4.89 -7.30
C CYS A 90 17.17 -3.42 -6.93
N ASP A 91 18.07 -2.49 -7.21
CA ASP A 91 17.90 -1.06 -6.96
C ASP A 91 16.96 -0.37 -7.97
N ASN A 92 16.66 -1.03 -9.10
CA ASN A 92 15.78 -0.54 -10.16
C ASN A 92 14.38 -1.19 -10.13
N ALA A 93 13.86 -1.41 -8.93
CA ALA A 93 12.53 -1.98 -8.73
C ALA A 93 11.41 -0.94 -8.94
N PHE A 94 10.27 -1.41 -9.44
CA PHE A 94 9.02 -0.67 -9.49
C PHE A 94 7.96 -1.37 -8.64
N ALA A 95 7.15 -0.59 -7.93
CA ALA A 95 5.98 -1.12 -7.22
C ALA A 95 4.70 -0.51 -7.81
N TYR A 96 3.67 -1.33 -7.94
CA TYR A 96 2.36 -0.98 -8.45
C TYR A 96 1.33 -1.13 -7.34
N ILE A 97 0.72 -0.01 -6.96
CA ILE A 97 -0.21 0.09 -5.85
C ILE A 97 -1.58 0.46 -6.43
N PRO A 98 -2.49 -0.50 -6.60
CA PRO A 98 -3.85 -0.19 -7.01
C PRO A 98 -4.56 0.58 -5.91
N ASP A 99 -5.24 1.64 -6.31
CA ASP A 99 -6.01 2.52 -5.45
C ASP A 99 -7.49 2.13 -5.50
N LEU A 100 -7.95 1.48 -4.43
CA LEU A 100 -9.29 0.88 -4.37
C LEU A 100 -10.41 1.93 -4.36
N GLY A 101 -10.21 3.06 -3.69
CA GLY A 101 -11.22 4.12 -3.62
C GLY A 101 -11.03 5.22 -4.65
N GLY A 102 -9.80 5.48 -5.11
CA GLY A 102 -9.53 6.48 -6.14
C GLY A 102 -9.54 5.96 -7.60
N TYR A 103 -9.70 4.65 -7.82
CA TYR A 103 -9.76 4.01 -9.15
C TYR A 103 -8.56 4.34 -10.05
N GLY A 104 -7.36 4.08 -9.53
CA GLY A 104 -6.10 4.32 -10.24
C GLY A 104 -5.03 3.33 -9.84
N VAL A 105 -3.85 3.46 -10.44
CA VAL A 105 -2.65 2.75 -9.98
C VAL A 105 -1.58 3.78 -9.68
N VAL A 106 -1.06 3.80 -8.46
CA VAL A 106 0.14 4.55 -8.13
C VAL A 106 1.35 3.68 -8.40
N VAL A 107 2.30 4.22 -9.16
CA VAL A 107 3.55 3.55 -9.48
C VAL A 107 4.64 4.21 -8.65
N TYR A 108 5.43 3.41 -7.93
CA TYR A 108 6.61 3.85 -7.22
C TYR A 108 7.87 3.30 -7.89
N SER A 109 8.92 4.11 -8.00
CA SER A 109 10.21 3.74 -8.56
C SER A 109 11.29 3.85 -7.49
N LEU A 110 11.84 2.71 -7.04
CA LEU A 110 12.86 2.68 -5.99
C LEU A 110 14.10 3.51 -6.35
N LYS A 111 14.59 3.37 -7.59
CA LYS A 111 15.78 4.09 -8.07
C LYS A 111 15.65 5.61 -8.05
N LYS A 112 14.43 6.12 -8.23
CA LYS A 112 14.13 7.56 -8.24
C LYS A 112 13.65 8.07 -6.89
N ASP A 113 13.31 7.14 -5.99
CA ASP A 113 12.56 7.36 -4.77
C ASP A 113 11.35 8.30 -4.97
N ASP A 114 10.58 8.02 -6.02
CA ASP A 114 9.46 8.86 -6.42
C ASP A 114 8.28 8.02 -6.90
N SER A 115 7.08 8.57 -6.78
CA SER A 115 5.84 7.95 -7.25
C SER A 115 5.04 8.88 -8.16
N TRP A 116 4.14 8.28 -8.95
CA TRP A 116 3.18 9.00 -9.76
C TRP A 116 1.91 8.18 -9.95
N ARG A 117 0.78 8.87 -10.10
CA ARG A 117 -0.50 8.25 -10.42
C ARG A 117 -0.66 7.97 -11.92
N VAL A 118 -1.12 6.77 -12.24
CA VAL A 118 -1.62 6.36 -13.56
C VAL A 118 -3.12 6.13 -13.48
N SER A 119 -3.85 6.72 -14.41
CA SER A 119 -5.30 6.61 -14.50
C SER A 119 -5.71 6.01 -15.85
N HIS A 120 -6.67 5.09 -15.83
CA HIS A 120 -7.25 4.50 -17.03
C HIS A 120 -8.70 4.10 -16.75
N HIS A 121 -9.57 4.17 -17.76
CA HIS A 121 -11.00 3.85 -17.61
C HIS A 121 -11.25 2.41 -17.10
N TYR A 122 -10.37 1.48 -17.45
CA TYR A 122 -10.45 0.09 -16.97
C TYR A 122 -10.05 -0.13 -15.51
N PHE A 123 -9.67 0.92 -14.78
CA PHE A 123 -9.43 0.83 -13.33
C PHE A 123 -10.68 1.08 -12.49
N HIS A 124 -11.78 1.50 -13.13
CA HIS A 124 -13.08 1.60 -12.47
C HIS A 124 -13.75 0.22 -12.40
N PHE A 125 -14.53 0.01 -11.35
CA PHE A 125 -15.39 -1.16 -11.24
C PHE A 125 -16.45 -1.16 -12.36
N ASP A 126 -16.87 -2.35 -12.79
CA ASP A 126 -18.04 -2.48 -13.66
C ASP A 126 -19.30 -2.15 -12.82
N PRO A 127 -20.06 -1.08 -13.16
CA PRO A 127 -21.24 -0.68 -12.39
C PRO A 127 -22.35 -1.74 -12.38
N LEU A 128 -22.35 -2.67 -13.34
CA LEU A 128 -23.31 -3.78 -13.38
C LEU A 128 -22.88 -4.97 -12.51
N ALA A 129 -21.62 -5.00 -12.06
CA ALA A 129 -21.05 -6.07 -11.25
C ALA A 129 -20.52 -5.57 -9.89
N GLY A 130 -21.11 -4.50 -9.35
CA GLY A 130 -20.73 -3.94 -8.05
C GLY A 130 -21.27 -4.70 -6.82
N GLN A 131 -22.29 -5.56 -6.99
CA GLN A 131 -22.91 -6.28 -5.88
C GLN A 131 -22.52 -7.76 -5.88
N TYR A 132 -22.00 -8.22 -4.74
CA TYR A 132 -21.65 -9.63 -4.52
C TYR A 132 -22.45 -10.17 -3.34
N ASP A 133 -22.98 -11.39 -3.47
CA ASP A 133 -23.55 -12.16 -2.37
C ASP A 133 -22.64 -13.36 -2.09
N VAL A 134 -22.04 -13.38 -0.90
CA VAL A 134 -21.18 -14.47 -0.46
C VAL A 134 -21.72 -14.99 0.86
N GLY A 135 -22.33 -16.19 0.83
CA GLY A 135 -22.89 -16.83 2.01
C GLY A 135 -24.04 -16.05 2.65
N GLY A 136 -24.82 -15.28 1.86
CA GLY A 136 -25.93 -14.44 2.35
C GLY A 136 -25.49 -13.06 2.83
N ILE A 137 -24.19 -12.74 2.77
CA ILE A 137 -23.65 -11.41 3.05
C ILE A 137 -23.52 -10.65 1.73
N LYS A 138 -24.15 -9.48 1.68
CA LYS A 138 -24.08 -8.58 0.52
C LYS A 138 -22.94 -7.59 0.67
N PHE A 139 -22.09 -7.51 -0.34
CA PHE A 139 -21.01 -6.54 -0.49
C PHE A 139 -21.38 -5.56 -1.61
N GLN A 140 -21.10 -4.27 -1.40
CA GLN A 140 -21.35 -3.19 -2.34
C GLN A 140 -20.13 -2.27 -2.39
#